data_AF-A0A6H9L5I2-F1
#
_entry.id   AF-A0A6H9L5I2-F1
#
_cell.length_a   1.000
_cell.length_b   1.000
_cell.length_c   1.000
_cell.angle_alpha   90.00
_cell.angle_beta   90.00
_cell.angle_gamma   90.00
#
_symmetry.space_group_name_H-M   'P 1'
#
loop_
_entity.id
_entity.type
_entity.pdbx_description
1 polymer ?
#
loop_
_entity_poly.entity_id
_entity_poly.type
_entity_poly.pdbx_seq_one_letter_code
_entity_poly.pdbx_strand_id
1 'polypeptide(L)'
;MKSVIKITFLLIFYIFVNFAFAQKDSTKITQESLKLELLQGELKLQKDQFQIIQEELRSQKLQNQKTQEKLIETQWKKIDWWLTICGVLIALIAVGGVVFPFIFTKKIREESEQNLKKSKEYLDGIKETVFRAKGSLEEIEATKSKAKNIEAELKKIKLEEPKTNESEQSQLTEKEKEVVEEAISNKEVDAESKLFAFALRAEANKIWEDAVSYWKSLIRLNPENEIYHFRLGIALYKFAETKSGSEQSKLLEESISSYRESVKLKRDYHEAFNNLGNALYKFAETKSGSEQSKLLEESISSYRESVKIKPDYHEAFYNLGNALSFFAQTKSGSEQSKLFEESISSYRESVKIKPDKHEAFYNLGIALRDFAQTKSGSEQSKLFEESISIFRESVKLKPDYHEAFNNLGNAFSFFAQTKEGEEKIELLKQAVDVCLQAEKIKEGIGSYNLACFYSLLKDSENSKKWLLKSKEKGRLPNCKHLKEDTDLDFVRNEKWFQDLLKEVCKDE
;
A
#
# COMPACT_ATOMS: atom_id res chain seq x y z
N MET A 1 43.74 -40.27 -48.04
CA MET A 1 42.73 -39.31 -48.56
C MET A 1 41.30 -39.87 -48.56
N LYS A 2 41.03 -41.06 -49.12
CA LYS A 2 39.65 -41.64 -49.12
C LYS A 2 39.08 -42.01 -47.74
N SER A 3 39.91 -42.34 -46.75
CA SER A 3 39.44 -42.63 -45.38
C SER A 3 39.17 -41.38 -44.54
N VAL A 4 39.87 -40.27 -44.82
CA VAL A 4 39.64 -38.98 -44.13
C VAL A 4 38.32 -38.36 -44.61
N ILE A 5 38.05 -38.41 -45.91
CA ILE A 5 36.78 -37.91 -46.50
C ILE A 5 35.56 -38.69 -45.98
N LYS A 6 35.65 -40.00 -45.76
CA LYS A 6 34.56 -40.81 -45.18
C LYS A 6 34.28 -40.50 -43.70
N ILE A 7 35.32 -40.22 -42.92
CA ILE A 7 35.19 -39.88 -41.49
C ILE A 7 34.64 -38.46 -41.34
N THR A 8 35.07 -37.51 -42.17
CA THR A 8 34.53 -36.14 -42.16
C THR A 8 33.06 -36.10 -42.60
N PHE A 9 32.64 -36.92 -43.55
CA PHE A 9 31.23 -36.97 -43.98
C PHE A 9 30.31 -37.62 -42.93
N LEU A 10 30.79 -38.64 -42.20
CA LEU A 10 30.06 -39.26 -41.09
C LEU A 10 29.98 -38.34 -39.87
N LEU A 11 31.01 -37.55 -39.59
CA LEU A 11 30.97 -36.53 -38.53
C LEU A 11 30.02 -35.39 -38.89
N ILE A 12 30.03 -34.90 -40.14
CA ILE A 12 29.11 -33.85 -40.58
C ILE A 12 27.67 -34.37 -40.57
N PHE A 13 27.40 -35.61 -41.01
CA PHE A 13 26.07 -36.21 -40.95
C PHE A 13 25.61 -36.47 -39.52
N TYR A 14 26.50 -36.93 -38.63
CA TYR A 14 26.20 -37.10 -37.20
C TYR A 14 25.93 -35.76 -36.50
N ILE A 15 26.66 -34.71 -36.85
CA ILE A 15 26.42 -33.34 -36.37
C ILE A 15 25.10 -32.80 -36.93
N PHE A 16 24.77 -33.03 -38.20
CA PHE A 16 23.52 -32.56 -38.80
C PHE A 16 22.29 -33.30 -38.26
N VAL A 17 22.39 -34.61 -38.03
CA VAL A 17 21.31 -35.41 -37.42
C VAL A 17 21.14 -35.05 -35.95
N ASN A 18 22.23 -34.84 -35.18
CA ASN A 18 22.12 -34.36 -33.81
C ASN A 18 21.70 -32.88 -33.71
N PHE A 19 22.00 -32.04 -34.69
CA PHE A 19 21.53 -30.65 -34.76
C PHE A 19 20.05 -30.57 -35.16
N ALA A 20 19.58 -31.45 -36.05
CA ALA A 20 18.18 -31.59 -36.40
C ALA A 20 17.36 -32.24 -35.27
N PHE A 21 17.92 -33.19 -34.51
CA PHE A 21 17.30 -33.71 -33.29
C PHE A 21 17.35 -32.70 -32.14
N ALA A 22 18.44 -31.94 -31.97
CA ALA A 22 18.55 -30.88 -30.97
C ALA A 22 17.66 -29.67 -31.27
N GLN A 23 17.44 -29.31 -32.54
CA GLN A 23 16.40 -28.34 -32.90
C GLN A 23 15.00 -28.91 -32.67
N LYS A 24 14.72 -30.18 -33.02
CA LYS A 24 13.40 -30.78 -32.80
C LYS A 24 13.06 -30.92 -31.32
N ASP A 25 14.03 -31.27 -30.48
CA ASP A 25 13.89 -31.35 -29.03
C ASP A 25 13.96 -29.98 -28.36
N SER A 26 14.76 -29.01 -28.81
CA SER A 26 14.74 -27.65 -28.25
C SER A 26 13.47 -26.89 -28.63
N THR A 27 12.92 -27.10 -29.84
CA THR A 27 11.63 -26.53 -30.28
C THR A 27 10.48 -27.17 -29.52
N LYS A 28 10.56 -28.47 -29.21
CA LYS A 28 9.58 -29.17 -28.38
C LYS A 28 9.69 -28.77 -26.90
N ILE A 29 10.89 -28.61 -26.36
CA ILE A 29 11.14 -28.09 -25.00
C ILE A 29 10.70 -26.63 -24.89
N THR A 30 10.92 -25.78 -25.91
CA THR A 30 10.41 -24.39 -25.91
C THR A 30 8.91 -24.33 -26.16
N GLN A 31 8.31 -25.25 -26.90
CA GLN A 31 6.85 -25.33 -27.04
C GLN A 31 6.19 -25.87 -25.76
N GLU A 32 6.80 -26.86 -25.10
CA GLU A 32 6.32 -27.39 -23.82
C GLU A 32 6.55 -26.40 -22.68
N SER A 33 7.65 -25.63 -22.69
CA SER A 33 7.89 -24.55 -21.73
C SER A 33 6.95 -23.37 -21.97
N LEU A 34 6.73 -22.96 -23.23
CA LEU A 34 5.77 -21.91 -23.57
C LEU A 34 4.34 -22.34 -23.22
N LYS A 35 3.99 -23.62 -23.46
CA LYS A 35 2.70 -24.19 -23.06
C LYS A 35 2.55 -24.25 -21.54
N LEU A 36 3.62 -24.61 -20.81
CA LEU A 36 3.64 -24.57 -19.35
C LEU A 36 3.44 -23.15 -18.83
N GLU A 37 4.14 -22.16 -19.39
CA GLU A 37 4.04 -20.76 -19.00
C GLU A 37 2.67 -20.16 -19.34
N LEU A 38 2.07 -20.53 -20.48
CA LEU A 38 0.73 -20.11 -20.89
C LEU A 38 -0.33 -20.71 -19.98
N LEU A 39 -0.23 -22.00 -19.66
CA LEU A 39 -1.07 -22.67 -18.65
C LEU A 39 -0.87 -22.08 -17.24
N GLN A 40 0.35 -21.70 -16.85
CA GLN A 40 0.61 -21.05 -15.56
C GLN A 40 0.00 -19.63 -15.51
N GLY A 41 0.08 -18.87 -16.59
CA GLY A 41 -0.55 -17.56 -16.75
C GLY A 41 -2.08 -17.66 -16.70
N GLU A 42 -2.68 -18.60 -17.43
CA GLU A 42 -4.12 -18.87 -17.37
C GLU A 42 -4.55 -19.33 -15.98
N LEU A 43 -3.77 -20.20 -15.32
CA LEU A 43 -4.07 -20.62 -13.96
C LEU A 43 -4.04 -19.44 -12.98
N LYS A 44 -3.05 -18.55 -13.13
CA LYS A 44 -2.93 -17.35 -12.31
C LYS A 44 -4.10 -16.40 -12.55
N LEU A 45 -4.47 -16.17 -13.81
CA LEU A 45 -5.66 -15.38 -14.17
C LEU A 45 -6.94 -15.95 -13.53
N GLN A 46 -7.13 -17.27 -13.62
CA GLN A 46 -8.28 -17.94 -13.00
C GLN A 46 -8.25 -17.86 -11.47
N LYS A 47 -7.06 -17.90 -10.84
CA LYS A 47 -6.89 -17.73 -9.39
C LYS A 47 -7.15 -16.30 -8.93
N ASP A 48 -6.68 -15.31 -9.68
CA ASP A 48 -6.88 -13.90 -9.39
C ASP A 48 -8.36 -13.52 -9.58
N GLN A 49 -9.00 -13.97 -10.67
CA GLN A 49 -10.46 -13.85 -10.87
C GLN A 49 -11.24 -14.56 -9.76
N PHE A 50 -10.81 -15.75 -9.34
CA PHE A 50 -11.43 -16.45 -8.22
C PHE A 50 -11.28 -15.68 -6.89
N GLN A 51 -10.12 -15.06 -6.62
CA GLN A 51 -9.94 -14.24 -5.43
C GLN A 51 -10.83 -13.00 -5.45
N ILE A 52 -10.90 -12.30 -6.58
CA ILE A 52 -11.78 -11.13 -6.75
C ILE A 52 -13.24 -11.52 -6.49
N ILE A 53 -13.71 -12.60 -7.11
CA ILE A 53 -15.08 -13.08 -6.93
C ILE A 53 -15.32 -13.54 -5.48
N GLN A 54 -14.33 -14.16 -4.82
CA GLN A 54 -14.42 -14.56 -3.41
C GLN A 54 -14.48 -13.35 -2.47
N GLU A 55 -13.72 -12.30 -2.73
CA GLU A 55 -13.75 -11.06 -1.96
C GLU A 55 -15.06 -10.32 -2.16
N GLU A 56 -15.57 -10.27 -3.39
CA GLU A 56 -16.87 -9.68 -3.70
C GLU A 56 -18.00 -10.46 -3.00
N LEU A 57 -17.97 -11.79 -3.01
CA LEU A 57 -18.94 -12.62 -2.29
C LEU A 57 -18.85 -12.45 -0.77
N ARG A 58 -17.64 -12.32 -0.21
CA ARG A 58 -17.42 -12.04 1.22
C ARG A 58 -17.93 -10.65 1.60
N SER A 59 -17.65 -9.66 0.76
CA SER A 59 -18.11 -8.28 0.94
C SER A 59 -19.64 -8.22 0.90
N GLN A 60 -20.28 -8.86 -0.09
CA GLN A 60 -21.73 -8.98 -0.17
C GLN A 60 -22.31 -9.70 1.06
N LYS A 61 -21.68 -10.78 1.53
CA LYS A 61 -22.11 -11.50 2.74
C LYS A 61 -22.01 -10.63 4.00
N LEU A 62 -20.91 -9.89 4.16
CA LEU A 62 -20.68 -9.00 5.28
C LEU A 62 -21.63 -7.79 5.25
N GLN A 63 -21.88 -7.22 4.08
CA GLN A 63 -22.84 -6.15 3.87
C GLN A 63 -24.28 -6.63 4.16
N ASN A 64 -24.61 -7.86 3.77
CA ASN A 64 -25.91 -8.46 4.06
C ASN A 64 -26.07 -8.74 5.57
N GLN A 65 -25.03 -9.22 6.24
CA GLN A 65 -25.01 -9.39 7.71
C GLN A 65 -25.16 -8.06 8.45
N LYS A 66 -24.41 -7.03 8.07
CA LYS A 66 -24.53 -5.68 8.67
C LYS A 66 -25.92 -5.07 8.42
N THR A 67 -26.48 -5.27 7.23
CA THR A 67 -27.85 -4.85 6.90
C THR A 67 -28.86 -5.60 7.77
N GLN A 68 -28.72 -6.91 7.96
CA GLN A 68 -29.57 -7.74 8.83
C GLN A 68 -29.48 -7.30 10.30
N GLU A 69 -28.27 -7.10 10.83
CA GLU A 69 -28.04 -6.66 12.22
C GLU A 69 -28.66 -5.28 12.49
N LYS A 70 -28.41 -4.32 11.59
CA LYS A 70 -28.99 -2.97 11.69
C LYS A 70 -30.52 -2.99 11.58
N LEU A 71 -31.07 -3.89 10.75
CA LEU A 71 -32.51 -4.07 10.61
C LEU A 71 -33.12 -4.70 11.87
N ILE A 72 -32.49 -5.73 12.42
CA ILE A 72 -32.87 -6.40 13.67
C ILE A 72 -32.84 -5.38 14.81
N GLU A 73 -31.78 -4.58 14.93
CA GLU A 73 -31.66 -3.53 15.93
C GLU A 73 -32.76 -2.46 15.78
N THR A 74 -33.10 -2.09 14.54
CA THR A 74 -34.17 -1.13 14.26
C THR A 74 -35.55 -1.71 14.55
N GLN A 75 -35.77 -3.00 14.30
CA GLN A 75 -37.02 -3.70 14.63
C GLN A 75 -37.17 -3.90 16.14
N TRP A 76 -36.10 -4.25 16.86
CA TRP A 76 -36.09 -4.32 18.33
C TRP A 76 -36.41 -2.98 18.98
N LYS A 77 -35.79 -1.89 18.51
CA LYS A 77 -36.12 -0.53 19.00
C LYS A 77 -37.60 -0.15 18.78
N LYS A 78 -38.20 -0.61 17.68
CA LYS A 78 -39.63 -0.41 17.41
C LYS A 78 -40.51 -1.28 18.31
N ILE A 79 -40.13 -2.54 18.54
CA ILE A 79 -40.82 -3.45 19.46
C ILE A 79 -40.78 -2.88 20.89
N ASP A 80 -39.63 -2.42 21.36
CA ASP A 80 -39.47 -1.79 22.68
C ASP A 80 -40.32 -0.52 22.81
N TRP A 81 -40.34 0.32 21.76
CA TRP A 81 -41.18 1.51 21.72
C TRP A 81 -42.68 1.16 21.76
N TRP A 82 -43.12 0.14 21.02
CA TRP A 82 -44.50 -0.36 21.05
C TRP A 82 -44.87 -1.02 22.38
N LEU A 83 -43.98 -1.79 23.01
CA LEU A 83 -44.20 -2.37 24.33
C LEU A 83 -44.34 -1.28 25.40
N THR A 84 -43.57 -0.20 25.30
CA THR A 84 -43.69 0.98 26.17
C THR A 84 -45.05 1.67 25.97
N ILE A 85 -45.49 1.85 24.73
CA ILE A 85 -46.79 2.44 24.39
C ILE A 85 -47.95 1.55 24.85
N CYS A 86 -47.86 0.23 24.65
CA CYS A 86 -48.84 -0.74 25.14
C CYS A 86 -48.91 -0.73 26.67
N GLY A 87 -47.77 -0.61 27.38
CA GLY A 87 -47.75 -0.44 28.83
C GLY A 87 -48.47 0.82 29.30
N VAL A 88 -48.26 1.95 28.62
CA VAL A 88 -48.96 3.23 28.89
C VAL A 88 -50.45 3.14 28.55
N LEU A 89 -50.81 2.45 27.47
CA LEU A 89 -52.21 2.28 27.04
C LEU A 89 -53.00 1.30 27.92
N ILE A 90 -52.39 0.22 28.41
CA ILE A 90 -53.02 -0.68 29.38
C ILE A 90 -53.33 0.08 30.67
N ALA A 91 -52.45 1.00 31.09
CA ALA A 91 -52.70 1.90 32.21
C ALA A 91 -53.84 2.91 31.93
N LEU A 92 -54.03 3.34 30.68
CA LEU A 92 -55.09 4.28 30.29
C LEU A 92 -56.45 3.60 30.01
N ILE A 93 -56.45 2.37 29.51
CA ILE A 93 -57.67 1.56 29.27
C ILE A 93 -58.30 1.11 30.59
N ALA A 94 -57.52 1.00 31.66
CA ALA A 94 -58.04 0.86 33.03
C ALA A 94 -58.88 2.08 33.48
N VAL A 95 -58.85 3.20 32.74
CA VAL A 95 -59.46 4.49 33.12
C VAL A 95 -60.53 4.99 32.12
N GLY A 96 -60.63 4.47 30.88
CA GLY A 96 -61.57 5.03 29.88
C GLY A 96 -62.05 4.06 28.80
N GLY A 97 -63.37 3.86 28.70
CA GLY A 97 -64.02 2.85 27.86
C GLY A 97 -64.18 3.12 26.35
N VAL A 98 -64.02 2.02 25.59
CA VAL A 98 -64.71 1.51 24.37
C VAL A 98 -64.86 2.35 23.07
N VAL A 99 -64.63 3.67 23.01
CA VAL A 99 -64.74 4.40 21.71
C VAL A 99 -63.42 4.46 20.92
N PHE A 100 -62.29 4.47 21.62
CA PHE A 100 -60.94 4.47 21.04
C PHE A 100 -60.57 3.26 20.14
N PRO A 101 -61.04 2.02 20.40
CA PRO A 101 -60.62 0.83 19.65
C PRO A 101 -60.95 0.84 18.14
N PHE A 102 -62.02 1.51 17.69
CA PHE A 102 -62.48 1.38 16.30
C PHE A 102 -61.68 2.22 15.28
N ILE A 103 -61.35 3.47 15.62
CA ILE A 103 -60.49 4.32 14.77
C ILE A 103 -59.05 3.80 14.80
N PHE A 104 -58.62 3.31 15.96
CA PHE A 104 -57.28 2.78 16.16
C PHE A 104 -57.05 1.45 15.43
N THR A 105 -58.05 0.56 15.37
CA THR A 105 -57.97 -0.69 14.58
C THR A 105 -57.89 -0.44 13.07
N LYS A 106 -58.54 0.61 12.56
CA LYS A 106 -58.38 1.01 11.15
C LYS A 106 -56.97 1.49 10.83
N LYS A 107 -56.39 2.34 11.70
CA LYS A 107 -55.02 2.85 11.53
C LYS A 107 -53.96 1.76 11.67
N ILE A 108 -54.12 0.84 12.63
CA ILE A 108 -53.25 -0.35 12.77
C ILE A 108 -53.35 -1.23 11.51
N ARG A 109 -54.55 -1.42 10.95
CA ARG A 109 -54.73 -2.22 9.74
C ARG A 109 -54.00 -1.60 8.54
N GLU A 110 -54.15 -0.30 8.31
CA GLU A 110 -53.46 0.43 7.23
C GLU A 110 -51.92 0.38 7.40
N GLU A 111 -51.40 0.58 8.62
CA GLU A 111 -49.96 0.43 8.90
C GLU A 111 -49.48 -1.02 8.69
N SER A 112 -50.28 -2.02 9.08
CA SER A 112 -49.95 -3.44 8.90
C SER A 112 -49.93 -3.86 7.43
N GLU A 113 -50.86 -3.35 6.61
CA GLU A 113 -50.91 -3.60 5.16
C GLU A 113 -49.74 -2.93 4.44
N GLN A 114 -49.34 -1.72 4.85
CA GLN A 114 -48.17 -1.04 4.33
C GLN A 114 -46.87 -1.77 4.73
N ASN A 115 -46.78 -2.28 5.96
CA ASN A 115 -45.65 -3.07 6.43
C ASN A 115 -45.57 -4.43 5.70
N LEU A 116 -46.71 -5.07 5.42
CA LEU A 116 -46.77 -6.31 4.65
C LEU A 116 -46.33 -6.09 3.19
N LYS A 117 -46.71 -4.96 2.58
CA LYS A 117 -46.28 -4.60 1.22
C LYS A 117 -44.76 -4.39 1.16
N LYS A 118 -44.20 -3.63 2.10
CA LYS A 118 -42.73 -3.42 2.20
C LYS A 118 -42.00 -4.73 2.49
N SER A 119 -42.58 -5.61 3.30
CA SER A 119 -42.02 -6.93 3.58
C SER A 119 -42.00 -7.82 2.32
N LYS A 120 -43.02 -7.75 1.46
CA LYS A 120 -43.05 -8.47 0.18
C LYS A 120 -42.02 -7.93 -0.82
N GLU A 121 -41.93 -6.60 -0.98
CA GLU A 121 -40.91 -5.95 -1.82
C GLU A 121 -39.49 -6.33 -1.36
N TYR A 122 -39.27 -6.42 -0.05
CA TYR A 122 -38.02 -6.88 0.55
C TYR A 122 -37.75 -8.38 0.26
N LEU A 123 -38.77 -9.23 0.35
CA LEU A 123 -38.66 -10.66 0.08
C LEU A 123 -38.34 -10.94 -1.40
N ASP A 124 -38.83 -10.10 -2.29
CA ASP A 124 -38.50 -10.16 -3.72
C ASP A 124 -37.05 -9.68 -3.98
N GLY A 125 -36.57 -8.66 -3.26
CA GLY A 125 -35.15 -8.27 -3.27
C GLY A 125 -34.20 -9.36 -2.72
N ILE A 126 -34.63 -10.11 -1.71
CA ILE A 126 -33.88 -11.30 -1.23
C ILE A 126 -33.83 -12.38 -2.31
N LYS A 127 -34.95 -12.68 -2.98
CA LYS A 127 -34.97 -13.65 -4.07
C LYS A 127 -34.04 -13.25 -5.21
N GLU A 128 -34.01 -11.96 -5.56
CA GLU A 128 -33.11 -11.45 -6.59
C GLU A 128 -31.64 -11.57 -6.17
N THR A 129 -31.33 -11.28 -4.91
CA THR A 129 -29.97 -11.44 -4.35
C THR A 129 -29.54 -12.91 -4.33
N VAL A 130 -30.43 -13.82 -3.93
CA VAL A 130 -30.18 -15.28 -3.96
C VAL A 130 -30.03 -15.79 -5.40
N PHE A 131 -30.78 -15.24 -6.35
CA PHE A 131 -30.66 -15.57 -7.77
C PHE A 131 -29.30 -15.13 -8.34
N ARG A 132 -28.86 -13.90 -8.04
CA ARG A 132 -27.52 -13.41 -8.42
C ARG A 132 -26.41 -14.24 -7.78
N ALA A 133 -26.54 -14.58 -6.49
CA ALA A 133 -25.57 -15.42 -5.79
C ALA A 133 -25.48 -16.84 -6.37
N LYS A 134 -26.57 -17.39 -6.90
CA LYS A 134 -26.56 -18.67 -7.63
C LYS A 134 -25.83 -18.55 -8.97
N GLY A 135 -26.06 -17.47 -9.73
CA GLY A 135 -25.32 -17.20 -10.97
C GLY A 135 -23.82 -17.07 -10.72
N SER A 136 -23.41 -16.32 -9.70
CA SER A 136 -22.00 -16.21 -9.32
C SER A 136 -21.41 -17.54 -8.81
N LEU A 137 -22.21 -18.40 -8.15
CA LEU A 137 -21.76 -19.74 -7.74
C LEU A 137 -21.48 -20.64 -8.95
N GLU A 138 -22.34 -20.60 -9.97
CA GLU A 138 -22.15 -21.33 -11.23
C GLU A 138 -20.89 -20.85 -11.98
N GLU A 139 -20.63 -19.53 -12.01
CA GLU A 139 -19.41 -18.95 -12.56
C GLU A 139 -18.15 -19.34 -11.78
N ILE A 140 -18.24 -19.39 -10.43
CA ILE A 140 -17.14 -19.87 -9.57
C ILE A 140 -16.84 -21.34 -9.85
N GLU A 141 -17.86 -22.20 -9.99
CA GLU A 141 -17.67 -23.61 -10.27
C GLU A 141 -17.07 -23.84 -11.66
N ALA A 142 -17.48 -23.05 -12.66
CA ALA A 142 -16.89 -23.06 -14.00
C ALA A 142 -15.41 -22.64 -13.98
N THR A 143 -15.08 -21.56 -13.27
CA THR A 143 -13.71 -21.03 -13.11
C THR A 143 -12.82 -22.03 -12.37
N LYS A 144 -13.33 -22.64 -11.28
CA LYS A 144 -12.64 -23.68 -10.51
C LYS A 144 -12.40 -24.95 -11.32
N SER A 145 -13.36 -25.35 -12.14
CA SER A 145 -13.22 -26.49 -13.06
C SER A 145 -12.14 -26.25 -14.11
N LYS A 146 -12.12 -25.05 -14.71
CA LYS A 146 -11.07 -24.62 -15.65
C LYS A 146 -9.69 -24.60 -15.00
N ALA A 147 -9.55 -23.98 -13.82
CA ALA A 147 -8.29 -23.95 -13.07
C ALA A 147 -7.78 -25.36 -12.72
N LYS A 148 -8.67 -26.28 -12.36
CA LYS A 148 -8.32 -27.67 -12.04
C LYS A 148 -7.84 -28.46 -13.26
N ASN A 149 -8.43 -28.21 -14.43
CA ASN A 149 -7.99 -28.80 -15.69
C ASN A 149 -6.60 -28.27 -16.10
N ILE A 150 -6.37 -26.97 -15.94
CA ILE A 150 -5.09 -26.34 -16.19
C ILE A 150 -4.02 -26.89 -15.22
N GLU A 151 -4.30 -27.01 -13.93
CA GLU A 151 -3.40 -27.65 -12.95
C GLU A 151 -3.08 -29.11 -13.30
N ALA A 152 -4.04 -29.85 -13.86
CA ALA A 152 -3.83 -31.21 -14.32
C ALA A 152 -2.97 -31.29 -15.59
N GLU A 153 -3.02 -30.28 -16.47
CA GLU A 153 -2.11 -30.15 -17.60
C GLU A 153 -0.70 -29.73 -17.18
N LEU A 154 -0.58 -28.80 -16.23
CA LEU A 154 0.72 -28.37 -15.67
C LEU A 154 1.48 -29.54 -15.03
N LYS A 155 0.79 -30.44 -14.32
CA LYS A 155 1.40 -31.64 -13.73
C LYS A 155 1.96 -32.63 -14.76
N LYS A 156 1.54 -32.55 -16.02
CA LYS A 156 2.02 -33.42 -17.10
C LYS A 156 3.28 -32.89 -17.77
N ILE A 157 3.63 -31.62 -17.58
CA ILE A 157 4.80 -30.98 -18.16
C ILE A 157 5.91 -30.97 -17.09
N LYS A 158 7.03 -31.65 -17.36
CA LYS A 158 8.22 -31.66 -16.49
C LYS A 158 9.38 -30.96 -17.21
N LEU A 159 9.91 -29.88 -16.64
CA LEU A 159 11.23 -29.31 -16.94
C LEU A 159 11.72 -28.45 -15.76
N GLU A 160 13.05 -28.44 -15.54
CA GLU A 160 13.76 -27.84 -14.41
C GLU A 160 13.68 -26.30 -14.39
N GLU A 161 13.69 -25.73 -13.17
CA GLU A 161 13.64 -24.28 -12.93
C GLU A 161 14.87 -23.56 -13.53
N PRO A 162 14.69 -22.44 -14.27
CA PRO A 162 15.81 -21.68 -14.77
C PRO A 162 16.47 -20.88 -13.63
N LYS A 163 17.79 -21.04 -13.49
CA LYS A 163 18.63 -20.25 -12.58
C LYS A 163 18.67 -18.80 -13.06
N THR A 164 18.30 -17.88 -12.19
CA THR A 164 18.33 -16.42 -12.38
C THR A 164 19.76 -15.89 -12.37
N ASN A 165 20.21 -15.26 -13.46
CA ASN A 165 21.33 -14.32 -13.46
C ASN A 165 20.75 -12.89 -13.55
N GLU A 166 20.93 -12.09 -12.50
CA GLU A 166 20.35 -10.75 -12.30
C GLU A 166 21.06 -9.61 -13.08
N SER A 167 21.61 -9.84 -14.28
CA SER A 167 22.39 -8.78 -14.96
C SER A 167 22.18 -8.60 -16.46
N GLU A 168 21.13 -9.14 -17.05
CA GLU A 168 20.85 -8.86 -18.46
C GLU A 168 19.81 -7.75 -18.58
N GLN A 169 20.24 -6.60 -19.12
CA GLN A 169 19.34 -5.67 -19.80
C GLN A 169 18.74 -6.44 -20.98
N SER A 170 17.63 -7.13 -20.73
CA SER A 170 16.91 -7.88 -21.75
C SER A 170 16.41 -6.92 -22.82
N GLN A 171 16.68 -7.25 -24.07
CA GLN A 171 16.01 -6.70 -25.23
C GLN A 171 14.99 -7.75 -25.67
N LEU A 172 13.79 -7.32 -26.08
CA LEU A 172 12.78 -8.17 -26.71
C LEU A 172 13.45 -9.18 -27.66
N THR A 173 13.22 -10.48 -27.44
CA THR A 173 13.73 -11.53 -28.33
C THR A 173 13.09 -11.39 -29.71
N GLU A 174 13.75 -11.92 -30.75
CA GLU A 174 13.22 -11.82 -32.12
C GLU A 174 11.82 -12.44 -32.24
N LYS A 175 11.58 -13.54 -31.52
CA LYS A 175 10.27 -14.19 -31.42
C LYS A 175 9.23 -13.31 -30.72
N GLU A 176 9.61 -12.54 -29.71
CA GLU A 176 8.70 -11.60 -29.03
C GLU A 176 8.41 -10.39 -29.90
N LYS A 177 9.39 -9.90 -30.68
CA LYS A 177 9.16 -8.84 -31.67
C LYS A 177 8.19 -9.29 -32.77
N GLU A 178 8.36 -10.51 -33.29
CA GLU A 178 7.43 -11.10 -34.25
C GLU A 178 6.00 -11.12 -33.70
N VAL A 179 5.81 -11.55 -32.44
CA VAL A 179 4.48 -11.55 -31.79
C VAL A 179 3.93 -10.13 -31.61
N VAL A 180 4.79 -9.15 -31.29
CA VAL A 180 4.38 -7.73 -31.21
C VAL A 180 3.95 -7.21 -32.57
N GLU A 181 4.69 -7.52 -33.65
CA GLU A 181 4.35 -7.13 -35.02
C GLU A 181 3.07 -7.82 -35.52
N GLU A 182 2.91 -9.11 -35.25
CA GLU A 182 1.71 -9.90 -35.53
C GLU A 182 0.49 -9.30 -34.84
N ALA A 183 0.61 -9.00 -33.54
CA ALA A 183 -0.45 -8.36 -32.78
C ALA A 183 -0.86 -7.01 -33.39
N ILE A 184 0.11 -6.17 -33.78
CA ILE A 184 -0.13 -4.86 -34.39
C ILE A 184 -0.78 -4.99 -35.78
N SER A 185 -0.55 -6.07 -36.52
CA SER A 185 -0.93 -6.19 -37.95
C SER A 185 -2.34 -6.74 -38.22
N ASN A 186 -2.92 -7.62 -37.39
CA ASN A 186 -4.36 -7.73 -37.05
C ASN A 186 -4.74 -9.09 -36.42
N LYS A 187 -5.01 -9.04 -35.11
CA LYS A 187 -6.12 -9.67 -34.36
C LYS A 187 -6.35 -11.18 -34.47
N GLU A 188 -5.36 -11.97 -34.13
CA GLU A 188 -5.63 -13.27 -33.49
C GLU A 188 -5.75 -13.10 -31.96
N VAL A 189 -6.76 -13.74 -31.36
CA VAL A 189 -6.96 -13.83 -29.89
C VAL A 189 -5.71 -14.41 -29.19
N ASP A 190 -4.93 -15.21 -29.93
CA ASP A 190 -3.69 -15.82 -29.48
C ASP A 190 -2.57 -14.79 -29.26
N ALA A 191 -2.50 -13.73 -30.08
CA ALA A 191 -1.46 -12.70 -29.98
C ALA A 191 -1.65 -11.79 -28.76
N GLU A 192 -2.88 -11.36 -28.47
CA GLU A 192 -3.21 -10.58 -27.26
C GLU A 192 -2.89 -11.38 -25.98
N SER A 193 -3.26 -12.67 -25.96
CA SER A 193 -2.99 -13.57 -24.83
C SER A 193 -1.49 -13.79 -24.61
N LYS A 194 -0.71 -13.97 -25.68
CA LYS A 194 0.76 -14.07 -25.63
C LYS A 194 1.40 -12.78 -25.11
N LEU A 195 1.00 -11.63 -25.63
CA LEU A 195 1.50 -10.32 -25.17
C LEU A 195 1.22 -10.09 -23.70
N PHE A 196 0.02 -10.47 -23.23
CA PHE A 196 -0.33 -10.39 -21.82
C PHE A 196 0.59 -11.28 -20.98
N ALA A 197 0.83 -12.52 -21.38
CA ALA A 197 1.75 -13.42 -20.70
C ALA A 197 3.20 -12.89 -20.67
N PHE A 198 3.67 -12.29 -21.77
CA PHE A 198 4.99 -11.65 -21.82
C PHE A 198 5.07 -10.43 -20.89
N ALA A 199 4.04 -9.58 -20.86
CA ALA A 199 3.98 -8.44 -19.96
C ALA A 199 4.04 -8.87 -18.49
N LEU A 200 3.25 -9.88 -18.09
CA LEU A 200 3.28 -10.43 -16.73
C LEU A 200 4.65 -11.01 -16.36
N ARG A 201 5.30 -11.69 -17.29
CA ARG A 201 6.63 -12.27 -17.11
C ARG A 201 7.69 -11.19 -16.95
N ALA A 202 7.65 -10.17 -17.79
CA ALA A 202 8.56 -9.04 -17.71
C ALA A 202 8.42 -8.33 -16.35
N GLU A 203 7.20 -8.10 -15.87
CA GLU A 203 6.96 -7.57 -14.52
C GLU A 203 7.51 -8.49 -13.42
N ALA A 204 7.26 -9.80 -13.50
CA ALA A 204 7.73 -10.76 -12.50
C ALA A 204 9.26 -10.82 -12.42
N ASN A 205 9.94 -10.65 -13.56
CA ASN A 205 11.39 -10.58 -13.66
C ASN A 205 11.95 -9.15 -13.50
N LYS A 206 11.08 -8.16 -13.22
CA LYS A 206 11.43 -6.73 -13.05
C LYS A 206 12.11 -6.11 -14.28
N ILE A 207 11.83 -6.63 -15.47
CA ILE A 207 12.29 -6.10 -16.76
C ILE A 207 11.28 -5.04 -17.20
N TRP A 208 11.37 -3.87 -16.56
CA TRP A 208 10.30 -2.86 -16.66
C TRP A 208 10.16 -2.22 -18.05
N GLU A 209 11.26 -2.09 -18.79
CA GLU A 209 11.23 -1.53 -20.14
C GLU A 209 10.41 -2.42 -21.10
N ASP A 210 10.67 -3.73 -21.08
CA ASP A 210 9.91 -4.71 -21.86
C ASP A 210 8.45 -4.77 -21.40
N ALA A 211 8.19 -4.78 -20.09
CA ALA A 211 6.83 -4.75 -19.54
C ALA A 211 6.03 -3.54 -20.06
N VAL A 212 6.63 -2.35 -20.02
CA VAL A 212 6.03 -1.12 -20.56
C VAL A 212 5.75 -1.25 -22.06
N SER A 213 6.66 -1.83 -22.83
CA SER A 213 6.49 -2.08 -24.27
C SER A 213 5.30 -3.00 -24.56
N TYR A 214 5.20 -4.12 -23.84
CA TYR A 214 4.09 -5.06 -24.00
C TYR A 214 2.74 -4.46 -23.59
N TRP A 215 2.67 -3.76 -22.45
CA TRP A 215 1.42 -3.11 -22.03
C TRP A 215 0.97 -2.01 -22.99
N LYS A 216 1.90 -1.20 -23.52
CA LYS A 216 1.59 -0.24 -24.59
C LYS A 216 1.06 -0.94 -25.85
N SER A 217 1.57 -2.13 -26.16
CA SER A 217 1.11 -2.94 -27.29
C SER A 217 -0.31 -3.46 -27.07
N LEU A 218 -0.61 -3.97 -25.87
CA LEU A 218 -1.96 -4.40 -25.48
C LEU A 218 -2.98 -3.26 -25.53
N ILE A 219 -2.61 -2.05 -25.09
CA ILE A 219 -3.46 -0.85 -25.20
C ILE A 219 -3.74 -0.49 -26.66
N ARG A 220 -2.79 -0.68 -27.59
CA ARG A 220 -3.05 -0.45 -29.03
C ARG A 220 -4.09 -1.42 -29.58
N LEU A 221 -4.17 -2.65 -29.07
CA LEU A 221 -5.16 -3.64 -29.49
C LEU A 221 -6.54 -3.35 -28.91
N ASN A 222 -6.58 -3.02 -27.62
CA ASN A 222 -7.79 -2.78 -26.86
C ASN A 222 -7.61 -1.58 -25.90
N PRO A 223 -7.80 -0.35 -26.40
CA PRO A 223 -7.57 0.86 -25.62
C PRO A 223 -8.62 1.09 -24.52
N GLU A 224 -9.77 0.43 -24.59
CA GLU A 224 -10.85 0.56 -23.60
C GLU A 224 -10.70 -0.40 -22.41
N ASN A 225 -9.65 -1.23 -22.39
CA ASN A 225 -9.38 -2.16 -21.30
C ASN A 225 -8.68 -1.43 -20.13
N GLU A 226 -9.40 -1.22 -19.04
CA GLU A 226 -8.91 -0.50 -17.86
C GLU A 226 -7.72 -1.20 -17.18
N ILE A 227 -7.63 -2.52 -17.30
CA ILE A 227 -6.57 -3.34 -16.71
C ILE A 227 -5.25 -3.05 -17.41
N TYR A 228 -5.25 -2.89 -18.74
CA TYR A 228 -4.00 -2.62 -19.48
C TYR A 228 -3.41 -1.27 -19.11
N HIS A 229 -4.26 -0.24 -18.96
CA HIS A 229 -3.84 1.07 -18.46
C HIS A 229 -3.36 1.02 -17.01
N PHE A 230 -4.05 0.27 -16.14
CA PHE A 230 -3.64 0.08 -14.75
C PHE A 230 -2.26 -0.59 -14.66
N ARG A 231 -2.04 -1.66 -15.43
CA ARG A 231 -0.77 -2.41 -15.43
C ARG A 231 0.36 -1.65 -16.09
N LEU A 232 0.09 -0.89 -17.16
CA LEU A 232 1.07 0.06 -17.70
C LEU A 232 1.47 1.09 -16.63
N GLY A 233 0.50 1.63 -15.88
CA GLY A 233 0.76 2.53 -14.76
C GLY A 233 1.70 1.93 -13.71
N ILE A 234 1.49 0.65 -13.34
CA ILE A 234 2.36 -0.09 -12.41
C ILE A 234 3.76 -0.25 -12.98
N ALA A 235 3.88 -0.75 -14.21
CA ALA A 235 5.17 -0.98 -14.86
C ALA A 235 5.98 0.32 -14.99
N LEU A 236 5.34 1.42 -15.39
CA LEU A 236 5.98 2.75 -15.48
C LEU A 236 6.41 3.28 -14.11
N TYR A 237 5.57 3.13 -13.07
CA TYR A 237 5.92 3.56 -11.71
C TYR A 237 7.14 2.79 -11.19
N LYS A 238 7.14 1.45 -11.36
CA LYS A 238 8.26 0.60 -10.99
C LYS A 238 9.51 0.86 -11.83
N PHE A 239 9.35 1.19 -13.10
CA PHE A 239 10.47 1.63 -13.92
C PHE A 239 11.07 2.93 -13.39
N ALA A 240 10.23 3.90 -13.01
CA ALA A 240 10.65 5.19 -12.48
C ALA A 240 11.45 5.06 -11.17
N GLU A 241 11.16 4.04 -10.33
CA GLU A 241 11.94 3.74 -9.12
C GLU A 241 13.40 3.34 -9.44
N THR A 242 13.68 2.86 -10.66
CA THR A 242 15.04 2.48 -11.10
C THR A 242 15.82 3.62 -11.77
N LYS A 243 15.16 4.76 -12.00
CA LYS A 243 15.72 5.90 -12.73
C LYS A 243 15.84 7.12 -11.82
N SER A 244 16.50 8.15 -12.31
CA SER A 244 16.67 9.43 -11.60
C SER A 244 16.55 10.62 -12.54
N GLY A 245 16.22 11.80 -12.01
CA GLY A 245 16.21 13.05 -12.76
C GLY A 245 15.08 13.12 -13.81
N SER A 246 15.42 13.57 -15.01
CA SER A 246 14.44 13.81 -16.09
C SER A 246 13.75 12.53 -16.57
N GLU A 247 14.47 11.41 -16.62
CA GLU A 247 13.91 10.12 -17.03
C GLU A 247 12.88 9.61 -16.02
N GLN A 248 13.19 9.71 -14.73
CA GLN A 248 12.23 9.38 -13.66
C GLN A 248 10.98 10.25 -13.73
N SER A 249 11.15 11.57 -13.93
CA SER A 249 10.03 12.51 -14.04
C SER A 249 9.09 12.13 -15.20
N LYS A 250 9.66 11.83 -16.38
CA LYS A 250 8.90 11.41 -17.55
C LYS A 250 8.12 10.11 -17.31
N LEU A 251 8.76 9.11 -16.69
CA LEU A 251 8.11 7.83 -16.38
C LEU A 251 6.97 8.01 -15.37
N LEU A 252 7.12 8.89 -14.38
CA LEU A 252 6.05 9.21 -13.43
C LEU A 252 4.88 9.92 -14.12
N GLU A 253 5.14 10.87 -15.03
CA GLU A 253 4.10 11.53 -15.83
C GLU A 253 3.31 10.54 -16.70
N GLU A 254 4.00 9.61 -17.37
CA GLU A 254 3.35 8.54 -18.14
C GLU A 254 2.56 7.58 -17.24
N SER A 255 3.08 7.24 -16.05
CA SER A 255 2.40 6.40 -15.07
C SER A 255 1.10 7.04 -14.58
N ILE A 256 1.15 8.32 -14.19
CA ILE A 256 -0.02 9.11 -13.77
C ILE A 256 -1.05 9.15 -14.89
N SER A 257 -0.63 9.36 -16.14
CA SER A 257 -1.53 9.39 -17.30
C SER A 257 -2.23 8.06 -17.53
N SER A 258 -1.49 6.95 -17.40
CA SER A 258 -2.05 5.59 -17.55
C SER A 258 -3.05 5.27 -16.43
N TYR A 259 -2.73 5.60 -15.18
CA TYR A 259 -3.69 5.42 -14.09
C TYR A 259 -4.93 6.30 -14.23
N ARG A 260 -4.79 7.56 -14.70
CA ARG A 260 -5.93 8.45 -14.98
C ARG A 260 -6.87 7.86 -16.03
N GLU A 261 -6.34 7.22 -17.06
CA GLU A 261 -7.18 6.54 -18.06
C GLU A 261 -7.87 5.30 -17.46
N SER A 262 -7.15 4.50 -16.66
CA SER A 262 -7.74 3.36 -15.96
C SER A 262 -8.92 3.76 -15.07
N VAL A 263 -8.78 4.77 -14.21
CA VAL A 263 -9.89 5.25 -13.35
C VAL A 263 -10.98 5.98 -14.12
N LYS A 264 -10.69 6.44 -15.34
CA LYS A 264 -11.70 7.03 -16.25
C LYS A 264 -12.57 5.94 -16.87
N LEU A 265 -11.97 4.83 -17.30
CA LEU A 265 -12.64 3.66 -17.84
C LEU A 265 -13.43 2.91 -16.75
N LYS A 266 -12.86 2.78 -15.54
CA LYS A 266 -13.50 2.13 -14.40
C LYS A 266 -13.50 3.02 -13.15
N ARG A 267 -14.64 3.64 -12.87
CA ARG A 267 -14.82 4.66 -11.82
C ARG A 267 -14.86 4.11 -10.40
N ASP A 268 -15.06 2.81 -10.22
CA ASP A 268 -15.07 2.11 -8.94
C ASP A 268 -13.79 1.28 -8.69
N TYR A 269 -12.69 1.62 -9.38
CA TYR A 269 -11.42 0.90 -9.25
C TYR A 269 -10.53 1.45 -8.12
N HIS A 270 -10.81 1.07 -6.88
CA HIS A 270 -10.12 1.59 -5.70
C HIS A 270 -8.59 1.39 -5.72
N GLU A 271 -8.06 0.29 -6.25
CA GLU A 271 -6.62 0.04 -6.37
C GLU A 271 -5.96 1.00 -7.38
N ALA A 272 -6.65 1.31 -8.48
CA ALA A 272 -6.16 2.27 -9.47
C ALA A 272 -6.11 3.69 -8.89
N PHE A 273 -7.11 4.10 -8.10
CA PHE A 273 -7.08 5.37 -7.38
C PHE A 273 -5.95 5.44 -6.34
N ASN A 274 -5.74 4.38 -5.57
CA ASN A 274 -4.63 4.33 -4.62
C ASN A 274 -3.27 4.42 -5.32
N ASN A 275 -3.08 3.71 -6.43
CA ASN A 275 -1.82 3.74 -7.18
C ASN A 275 -1.61 5.04 -7.96
N LEU A 276 -2.68 5.68 -8.45
CA LEU A 276 -2.64 7.06 -8.94
C LEU A 276 -2.13 8.02 -7.85
N GLY A 277 -2.67 7.89 -6.64
CA GLY A 277 -2.21 8.62 -5.46
C GLY A 277 -0.72 8.42 -5.19
N ASN A 278 -0.24 7.17 -5.25
CA ASN A 278 1.18 6.83 -5.05
C ASN A 278 2.09 7.48 -6.12
N ALA A 279 1.68 7.43 -7.39
CA ALA A 279 2.44 8.02 -8.48
C ALA A 279 2.50 9.56 -8.37
N LEU A 280 1.38 10.20 -8.04
CA LEU A 280 1.31 11.64 -7.79
C LEU A 280 2.15 12.06 -6.58
N TYR A 281 2.07 11.32 -5.48
CA TYR A 281 2.88 11.56 -4.28
C TYR A 281 4.37 11.47 -4.61
N LYS A 282 4.76 10.39 -5.29
CA LYS A 282 6.16 10.18 -5.69
C LYS A 282 6.66 11.29 -6.61
N PHE A 283 5.81 11.77 -7.52
CA PHE A 283 6.16 12.87 -8.40
C PHE A 283 6.28 14.19 -7.61
N ALA A 284 5.41 14.43 -6.64
CA ALA A 284 5.48 15.60 -5.76
C ALA A 284 6.80 15.67 -4.97
N GLU A 285 7.37 14.53 -4.57
CA GLU A 285 8.70 14.47 -3.90
C GLU A 285 9.82 15.04 -4.79
N THR A 286 9.65 15.01 -6.12
CA THR A 286 10.64 15.51 -7.09
C THR A 286 10.46 16.99 -7.45
N LYS A 287 9.37 17.62 -6.99
CA LYS A 287 8.98 18.98 -7.33
C LYS A 287 9.03 19.88 -6.10
N SER A 288 8.94 21.19 -6.34
CA SER A 288 8.93 22.20 -5.28
C SER A 288 7.86 23.27 -5.57
N GLY A 289 7.44 23.97 -4.51
CA GLY A 289 6.54 25.12 -4.65
C GLY A 289 5.12 24.74 -5.09
N SER A 290 4.57 25.51 -6.04
CA SER A 290 3.18 25.35 -6.48
C SER A 290 2.91 24.02 -7.19
N GLU A 291 3.89 23.50 -7.93
CA GLU A 291 3.76 22.21 -8.62
C GLU A 291 3.68 21.06 -7.61
N GLN A 292 4.53 21.07 -6.58
CA GLN A 292 4.46 20.10 -5.48
C GLN A 292 3.12 20.16 -4.77
N SER A 293 2.64 21.36 -4.43
CA SER A 293 1.35 21.54 -3.75
C SER A 293 0.20 20.95 -4.58
N LYS A 294 0.17 21.22 -5.88
CA LYS A 294 -0.86 20.69 -6.78
C LYS A 294 -0.82 19.17 -6.86
N LEU A 295 0.37 18.58 -7.00
CA LEU A 295 0.53 17.12 -7.05
C LEU A 295 0.12 16.45 -5.74
N LEU A 296 0.41 17.07 -4.59
CA LEU A 296 -0.05 16.58 -3.28
C LEU A 296 -1.56 16.65 -3.12
N GLU A 297 -2.19 17.75 -3.54
CA GLU A 297 -3.66 17.89 -3.54
C GLU A 297 -4.32 16.81 -4.41
N GLU A 298 -3.80 16.57 -5.61
CA GLU A 298 -4.31 15.50 -6.49
C GLU A 298 -4.07 14.10 -5.91
N SER A 299 -2.92 13.87 -5.27
CA SER A 299 -2.60 12.61 -4.59
C SER A 299 -3.59 12.32 -3.46
N ILE A 300 -3.80 13.30 -2.57
CA ILE A 300 -4.77 13.23 -1.47
C ILE A 300 -6.18 12.98 -2.00
N SER A 301 -6.60 13.67 -3.07
CA SER A 301 -7.90 13.45 -3.71
C SER A 301 -8.06 12.01 -4.22
N SER A 302 -7.01 11.45 -4.84
CA SER A 302 -7.01 10.08 -5.35
C SER A 302 -7.13 9.05 -4.23
N TYR A 303 -6.40 9.20 -3.12
CA TYR A 303 -6.57 8.31 -1.97
C TYR A 303 -7.94 8.45 -1.32
N ARG A 304 -8.50 9.66 -1.24
CA ARG A 304 -9.87 9.90 -0.73
C ARG A 304 -10.92 9.17 -1.56
N GLU A 305 -10.81 9.16 -2.88
CA GLU A 305 -11.70 8.35 -3.73
C GLU A 305 -11.48 6.85 -3.50
N SER A 306 -10.24 6.38 -3.33
CA SER A 306 -9.95 4.98 -3.01
C SER A 306 -10.65 4.52 -1.70
N VAL A 307 -10.50 5.27 -0.61
CA VAL A 307 -11.15 4.92 0.68
C VAL A 307 -12.68 5.10 0.64
N LYS A 308 -13.19 5.98 -0.21
CA LYS A 308 -14.64 6.14 -0.43
C LYS A 308 -15.24 4.95 -1.17
N ILE A 309 -14.53 4.41 -2.16
CA ILE A 309 -14.93 3.22 -2.91
C ILE A 309 -14.78 1.96 -2.03
N LYS A 310 -13.65 1.82 -1.32
CA LYS A 310 -13.38 0.71 -0.41
C LYS A 310 -13.01 1.20 1.00
N PRO A 311 -13.99 1.36 1.90
CA PRO A 311 -13.77 1.89 3.26
C PRO A 311 -12.99 0.99 4.21
N ASP A 312 -12.69 -0.26 3.84
CA ASP A 312 -11.85 -1.19 4.61
C ASP A 312 -10.47 -1.40 3.98
N TYR A 313 -10.04 -0.54 3.05
CA TYR A 313 -8.72 -0.62 2.43
C TYR A 313 -7.66 0.13 3.24
N HIS A 314 -6.99 -0.59 4.15
CA HIS A 314 -6.05 0.01 5.10
C HIS A 314 -4.84 0.68 4.43
N GLU A 315 -4.39 0.20 3.25
CA GLU A 315 -3.30 0.79 2.48
C GLU A 315 -3.63 2.20 2.01
N ALA A 316 -4.84 2.44 1.52
CA ALA A 316 -5.24 3.77 1.07
C ALA A 316 -5.31 4.77 2.22
N PHE A 317 -5.79 4.36 3.41
CA PHE A 317 -5.73 5.19 4.61
C PHE A 317 -4.29 5.48 5.07
N TYR A 318 -3.41 4.48 5.02
CA TYR A 318 -1.99 4.66 5.35
C TYR A 318 -1.31 5.64 4.38
N ASN A 319 -1.55 5.50 3.08
CA ASN A 319 -0.95 6.37 2.07
C ASN A 319 -1.55 7.79 2.09
N LEU A 320 -2.85 7.92 2.38
CA LEU A 320 -3.50 9.20 2.65
C LEU A 320 -2.86 9.91 3.85
N GLY A 321 -2.60 9.17 4.93
CA GLY A 321 -1.87 9.65 6.09
C GLY A 321 -0.49 10.21 5.72
N ASN A 322 0.30 9.46 4.93
CA ASN A 322 1.63 9.88 4.47
C ASN A 322 1.55 11.18 3.65
N ALA A 323 0.63 11.24 2.68
CA ALA A 323 0.48 12.41 1.81
C ALA A 323 0.03 13.66 2.57
N LEU A 324 -0.90 13.51 3.52
CA LEU A 324 -1.36 14.61 4.38
C LEU A 324 -0.26 15.10 5.32
N SER A 325 0.51 14.20 5.94
CA SER A 325 1.66 14.55 6.79
C SER A 325 2.70 15.33 6.01
N PHE A 326 3.08 14.84 4.82
CA PHE A 326 4.05 15.53 3.99
C PHE A 326 3.53 16.91 3.53
N PHE A 327 2.24 17.00 3.16
CA PHE A 327 1.66 18.28 2.79
C PHE A 327 1.61 19.26 3.97
N ALA A 328 1.28 18.78 5.18
CA ALA A 328 1.28 19.59 6.39
C ALA A 328 2.64 20.24 6.68
N GLN A 329 3.74 19.54 6.41
CA GLN A 329 5.10 20.07 6.58
C GLN A 329 5.44 21.23 5.64
N THR A 330 4.70 21.37 4.53
CA THR A 330 4.88 22.46 3.55
C THR A 330 3.97 23.67 3.82
N LYS A 331 3.07 23.56 4.79
CA LYS A 331 2.08 24.59 5.15
C LYS A 331 2.36 25.17 6.52
N SER A 332 1.66 26.26 6.85
CA SER A 332 1.76 26.94 8.14
C SER A 332 0.37 27.30 8.68
N GLY A 333 0.28 27.52 9.99
CA GLY A 333 -0.93 28.02 10.63
C GLY A 333 -2.10 27.03 10.62
N SER A 334 -3.31 27.51 10.35
CA SER A 334 -4.53 26.70 10.43
C SER A 334 -4.57 25.57 9.39
N GLU A 335 -4.01 25.79 8.20
CA GLU A 335 -3.95 24.79 7.14
C GLU A 335 -3.05 23.62 7.56
N GLN A 336 -1.88 23.91 8.13
CA GLN A 336 -0.97 22.89 8.68
C GLN A 336 -1.66 22.06 9.77
N SER A 337 -2.36 22.71 10.70
CA SER A 337 -3.06 22.00 11.77
C SER A 337 -4.12 21.05 11.24
N LYS A 338 -4.94 21.52 10.29
CA LYS A 338 -5.98 20.69 9.66
C LYS A 338 -5.39 19.48 8.93
N LEU A 339 -4.29 19.67 8.20
CA LEU A 339 -3.63 18.59 7.48
C LEU A 339 -3.04 17.53 8.44
N PHE A 340 -2.43 17.95 9.55
CA PHE A 340 -1.97 17.01 10.58
C PHE A 340 -3.12 16.25 11.23
N GLU A 341 -4.22 16.93 11.59
CA GLU A 341 -5.41 16.29 12.16
C GLU A 341 -6.00 15.23 11.22
N GLU A 342 -6.13 15.55 9.93
CA GLU A 342 -6.60 14.60 8.91
C GLU A 342 -5.61 13.44 8.70
N SER A 343 -4.30 13.71 8.75
CA SER A 343 -3.25 12.69 8.64
C SER A 343 -3.35 11.69 9.79
N ILE A 344 -3.42 12.18 11.03
CA ILE A 344 -3.58 11.39 12.26
C ILE A 344 -4.85 10.54 12.19
N SER A 345 -5.98 11.13 11.76
CA SER A 345 -7.24 10.41 11.57
C SER A 345 -7.12 9.28 10.55
N SER A 346 -6.43 9.52 9.43
CA SER A 346 -6.22 8.53 8.37
C SER A 346 -5.37 7.36 8.86
N TYR A 347 -4.26 7.62 9.58
CA TYR A 347 -3.48 6.54 10.18
C TYR A 347 -4.27 5.77 11.24
N ARG A 348 -5.07 6.45 12.07
CA ARG A 348 -5.93 5.81 13.08
C ARG A 348 -6.92 4.83 12.45
N GLU A 349 -7.55 5.19 11.32
CA GLU A 349 -8.39 4.24 10.59
C GLU A 349 -7.57 3.10 9.98
N SER A 350 -6.36 3.36 9.46
CA SER A 350 -5.47 2.30 8.97
C SER A 350 -5.12 1.27 10.05
N VAL A 351 -4.69 1.70 11.25
CA VAL A 351 -4.36 0.78 12.36
C VAL A 351 -5.60 0.10 12.95
N LYS A 352 -6.77 0.73 12.88
CA LYS A 352 -8.03 0.12 13.29
C LYS A 352 -8.46 -1.02 12.36
N ILE A 353 -8.27 -0.84 11.06
CA ILE A 353 -8.54 -1.89 10.06
C ILE A 353 -7.46 -2.99 10.14
N LYS A 354 -6.18 -2.59 10.28
CA LYS A 354 -5.04 -3.50 10.34
C LYS A 354 -4.16 -3.23 11.58
N PRO A 355 -4.48 -3.84 12.73
CA PRO A 355 -3.81 -3.58 13.99
C PRO A 355 -2.41 -4.21 14.14
N ASP A 356 -1.98 -5.06 13.20
CA ASP A 356 -0.65 -5.69 13.19
C ASP A 356 0.37 -4.96 12.29
N LYS A 357 -0.03 -3.85 11.63
CA LYS A 357 0.85 -3.06 10.76
C LYS A 357 1.69 -2.07 11.57
N HIS A 358 2.83 -2.54 12.09
CA HIS A 358 3.77 -1.73 12.87
C HIS A 358 4.23 -0.42 12.19
N GLU A 359 4.33 -0.38 10.85
CA GLU A 359 4.69 0.81 10.09
C GLU A 359 3.63 1.91 10.18
N ALA A 360 2.35 1.54 10.28
CA ALA A 360 1.26 2.50 10.43
C ALA A 360 1.28 3.15 11.82
N PHE A 361 1.59 2.39 12.87
CA PHE A 361 1.84 2.96 14.21
C PHE A 361 3.07 3.87 14.20
N TYR A 362 4.17 3.44 13.57
CA TYR A 362 5.38 4.24 13.46
C TYR A 362 5.14 5.60 12.80
N ASN A 363 4.46 5.63 11.64
CA ASN A 363 4.16 6.89 10.95
C ASN A 363 3.11 7.73 11.68
N LEU A 364 2.14 7.12 12.38
CA LEU A 364 1.23 7.85 13.27
C LEU A 364 1.99 8.54 14.41
N GLY A 365 2.97 7.86 15.01
CA GLY A 365 3.83 8.43 16.04
C GLY A 365 4.62 9.63 15.53
N ILE A 366 5.16 9.55 14.32
CA ILE A 366 5.84 10.66 13.63
C ILE A 366 4.87 11.84 13.42
N ALA A 367 3.69 11.58 12.86
CA ALA A 367 2.70 12.62 12.60
C ALA A 367 2.26 13.35 13.88
N LEU A 368 2.04 12.60 14.98
CA LEU A 368 1.70 13.17 16.29
C LEU A 368 2.83 14.04 16.86
N ARG A 369 4.09 13.56 16.77
CA ARG A 369 5.27 14.30 17.24
C ARG A 369 5.46 15.59 16.45
N ASP A 370 5.35 15.52 15.13
CA ASP A 370 5.52 16.67 14.25
C ASP A 370 4.38 17.68 14.47
N PHE A 371 3.15 17.19 14.66
CA PHE A 371 2.03 18.06 15.02
C PHE A 371 2.23 18.72 16.40
N ALA A 372 2.72 17.98 17.40
CA ALA A 372 3.01 18.52 18.74
C ALA A 372 4.00 19.68 18.71
N GLN A 373 5.02 19.63 17.85
CA GLN A 373 5.99 20.71 17.66
C GLN A 373 5.36 22.01 17.11
N THR A 374 4.21 21.92 16.44
CA THR A 374 3.46 23.09 15.94
C THR A 374 2.49 23.70 16.96
N LYS A 375 2.29 23.01 18.10
CA LYS A 375 1.34 23.39 19.14
C LYS A 375 2.04 23.96 20.37
N SER A 376 1.26 24.47 21.31
CA SER A 376 1.77 24.99 22.58
C SER A 376 0.86 24.60 23.75
N GLY A 377 1.41 24.69 24.96
CA GLY A 377 0.66 24.44 26.20
C GLY A 377 0.16 23.00 26.33
N SER A 378 -1.07 22.85 26.84
CA SER A 378 -1.61 21.52 27.18
C SER A 378 -1.85 20.61 25.97
N GLU A 379 -2.13 21.18 24.79
CA GLU A 379 -2.33 20.41 23.56
C GLU A 379 -1.02 19.77 23.10
N GLN A 380 0.08 20.54 23.14
CA GLN A 380 1.42 20.05 22.82
C GLN A 380 1.83 18.87 23.71
N SER A 381 1.61 18.97 25.03
CA SER A 381 1.95 17.88 25.95
C SER A 381 1.15 16.60 25.64
N LYS A 382 -0.16 16.72 25.40
CA LYS A 382 -1.02 15.56 25.06
C LYS A 382 -0.58 14.88 23.77
N LEU A 383 -0.24 15.65 22.75
CA LEU A 383 0.22 15.11 21.47
C LEU A 383 1.57 14.38 21.61
N PHE A 384 2.51 14.91 22.41
CA PHE A 384 3.76 14.20 22.70
C PHE A 384 3.55 12.92 23.50
N GLU A 385 2.70 12.95 24.53
CA GLU A 385 2.33 11.76 25.32
C GLU A 385 1.70 10.68 24.42
N GLU A 386 0.79 11.08 23.53
CA GLU A 386 0.17 10.16 22.57
C GLU A 386 1.19 9.60 21.59
N SER A 387 2.07 10.45 21.02
CA SER A 387 3.14 10.03 20.13
C SER A 387 4.03 8.95 20.77
N ILE A 388 4.46 9.17 22.00
CA ILE A 388 5.27 8.22 22.79
C ILE A 388 4.51 6.89 22.97
N SER A 389 3.23 6.94 23.31
CA SER A 389 2.39 5.74 23.45
C SER A 389 2.26 4.96 22.14
N ILE A 390 2.07 5.65 21.02
CA ILE A 390 1.93 5.04 19.69
C ILE A 390 3.25 4.41 19.23
N PHE A 391 4.38 5.08 19.42
CA PHE A 391 5.69 4.49 19.14
C PHE A 391 5.95 3.24 19.99
N ARG A 392 5.53 3.23 21.27
CA ARG A 392 5.61 2.05 22.14
C ARG A 392 4.81 0.86 21.58
N GLU A 393 3.64 1.09 20.99
CA GLU A 393 2.90 0.02 20.31
C GLU A 393 3.61 -0.45 19.03
N SER A 394 4.23 0.44 18.26
CA SER A 394 5.05 0.04 17.09
C SER A 394 6.20 -0.89 17.46
N VAL A 395 7.00 -0.54 18.48
CA VAL A 395 8.13 -1.38 18.93
C VAL A 395 7.66 -2.66 19.62
N LYS A 396 6.46 -2.68 20.20
CA LYS A 396 5.86 -3.89 20.76
C LYS A 396 5.41 -4.87 19.66
N LEU A 397 4.84 -4.36 18.57
CA LEU A 397 4.49 -5.17 17.40
C LEU A 397 5.74 -5.67 16.67
N LYS A 398 6.79 -4.85 16.60
CA LYS A 398 8.07 -5.21 16.00
C LYS A 398 9.27 -4.83 16.89
N PRO A 399 9.72 -5.74 17.78
CA PRO A 399 10.81 -5.47 18.72
C PRO A 399 12.19 -5.26 18.12
N ASP A 400 12.41 -5.61 16.86
CA ASP A 400 13.66 -5.37 16.12
C ASP A 400 13.59 -4.11 15.22
N TYR A 401 12.54 -3.28 15.36
CA TYR A 401 12.38 -2.07 14.55
C TYR A 401 13.18 -0.88 15.11
N HIS A 402 14.47 -0.85 14.79
CA HIS A 402 15.40 0.14 15.31
C HIS A 402 15.03 1.60 14.97
N GLU A 403 14.41 1.86 13.80
CA GLU A 403 13.92 3.19 13.43
C GLU A 403 12.84 3.70 14.39
N ALA A 404 11.94 2.83 14.85
CA ALA A 404 10.90 3.19 15.81
C ALA A 404 11.48 3.53 17.19
N PHE A 405 12.48 2.78 17.66
CA PHE A 405 13.18 3.13 18.90
C PHE A 405 13.91 4.48 18.81
N ASN A 406 14.61 4.72 17.70
CA ASN A 406 15.32 5.99 17.50
C ASN A 406 14.37 7.19 17.44
N ASN A 407 13.22 7.04 16.76
CA ASN A 407 12.21 8.10 16.69
C ASN A 407 11.42 8.27 18.00
N LEU A 408 11.25 7.20 18.78
CA LEU A 408 10.73 7.29 20.15
C LEU A 408 11.66 8.11 21.05
N GLY A 409 12.97 7.93 20.92
CA GLY A 409 13.97 8.77 21.60
C GLY A 409 13.83 10.25 21.23
N ASN A 410 13.67 10.55 19.94
CA ASN A 410 13.41 11.91 19.48
C ASN A 410 12.09 12.47 20.03
N ALA A 411 11.02 11.66 20.11
CA ALA A 411 9.75 12.09 20.70
C ALA A 411 9.90 12.47 22.18
N PHE A 412 10.65 11.68 22.95
CA PHE A 412 11.00 12.03 24.33
C PHE A 412 11.84 13.31 24.41
N SER A 413 12.84 13.48 23.55
CA SER A 413 13.69 14.67 23.54
C SER A 413 12.91 15.95 23.24
N PHE A 414 12.08 15.94 22.18
CA PHE A 414 11.22 17.08 21.86
C PHE A 414 10.22 17.37 22.98
N PHE A 415 9.67 16.33 23.62
CA PHE A 415 8.80 16.56 24.78
C PHE A 415 9.58 17.19 25.94
N ALA A 416 10.80 16.74 26.19
CA ALA A 416 11.68 17.28 27.24
C ALA A 416 12.03 18.76 27.02
N GLN A 417 12.13 19.22 25.76
CA GLN A 417 12.35 20.62 25.44
C GLN A 417 11.17 21.53 25.85
N THR A 418 9.97 20.97 26.04
CA THR A 418 8.79 21.70 26.55
C THR A 418 8.69 21.75 28.07
N LYS A 419 9.60 21.04 28.77
CA LYS A 419 9.60 20.87 30.22
C LYS A 419 10.84 21.49 30.85
N GLU A 420 10.80 21.67 32.16
CA GLU A 420 11.91 22.19 32.95
C GLU A 420 12.20 21.29 34.16
N GLY A 421 13.36 21.49 34.80
CA GLY A 421 13.73 20.80 36.03
C GLY A 421 13.80 19.28 35.89
N GLU A 422 13.27 18.57 36.89
CA GLU A 422 13.34 17.11 37.00
C GLU A 422 12.60 16.39 35.87
N GLU A 423 11.44 16.92 35.43
CA GLU A 423 10.65 16.32 34.36
C GLU A 423 11.41 16.29 33.03
N LYS A 424 12.10 17.38 32.69
CA LYS A 424 12.99 17.43 31.52
C LYS A 424 14.08 16.37 31.60
N ILE A 425 14.74 16.25 32.75
CA ILE A 425 15.83 15.29 32.95
C ILE A 425 15.31 13.85 32.80
N GLU A 426 14.15 13.55 33.35
CA GLU A 426 13.55 12.22 33.28
C GLU A 426 13.16 11.83 31.85
N LEU A 427 12.57 12.76 31.09
CA LEU A 427 12.27 12.55 29.69
C LEU A 427 13.55 12.33 28.85
N LEU A 428 14.61 13.09 29.10
CA LEU A 428 15.90 12.90 28.43
C LEU A 428 16.56 11.55 28.78
N LYS A 429 16.44 11.07 30.02
CA LYS A 429 16.90 9.73 30.40
C LYS A 429 16.12 8.64 29.65
N GLN A 430 14.79 8.77 29.57
CA GLN A 430 13.98 7.86 28.77
C GLN A 430 14.37 7.90 27.28
N ALA A 431 14.69 9.08 26.75
CA ALA A 431 15.19 9.25 25.38
C ALA A 431 16.50 8.48 25.16
N VAL A 432 17.44 8.57 26.11
CA VAL A 432 18.70 7.81 26.08
C VAL A 432 18.42 6.31 26.12
N ASP A 433 17.59 5.83 27.05
CA ASP A 433 17.31 4.41 27.22
C ASP A 433 16.77 3.75 25.95
N VAL A 434 15.79 4.38 25.29
CA VAL A 434 15.20 3.84 24.06
C VAL A 434 16.17 3.94 22.87
N CYS A 435 16.96 5.01 22.75
CA CYS A 435 17.99 5.11 21.71
C CYS A 435 19.12 4.09 21.91
N LEU A 436 19.46 3.74 23.16
CA LEU A 436 20.38 2.64 23.44
C LEU A 436 19.80 1.29 23.02
N GLN A 437 18.47 1.09 23.04
CA GLN A 437 17.86 -0.12 22.46
C GLN A 437 17.99 -0.12 20.93
N ALA A 438 17.76 1.02 20.26
CA ALA A 438 17.98 1.13 18.81
C ALA A 438 19.43 0.74 18.44
N GLU A 439 20.39 1.23 19.21
CA GLU A 439 21.82 0.96 19.03
C GLU A 439 22.19 -0.52 19.23
N LYS A 440 21.54 -1.22 20.18
CA LYS A 440 21.72 -2.66 20.38
C LYS A 440 21.23 -3.49 19.18
N ILE A 441 20.17 -3.03 18.52
CA ILE A 441 19.59 -3.71 17.36
C ILE A 441 20.43 -3.42 16.11
N LYS A 442 20.79 -2.15 15.89
CA LYS A 442 21.61 -1.71 14.77
C LYS A 442 22.61 -0.66 15.20
N GLU A 443 23.87 -1.06 15.17
CA GLU A 443 24.97 -0.20 15.59
C GLU A 443 25.06 1.09 14.75
N GLY A 444 25.24 2.22 15.43
CA GLY A 444 25.33 3.55 14.85
C GLY A 444 24.00 4.22 14.53
N ILE A 445 22.86 3.54 14.63
CA ILE A 445 21.58 4.14 14.22
C ILE A 445 21.17 5.31 15.13
N GLY A 446 21.48 5.22 16.42
CA GLY A 446 21.10 6.21 17.43
C GLY A 446 22.26 7.07 17.92
N SER A 447 23.47 6.89 17.39
CA SER A 447 24.68 7.50 17.95
C SER A 447 24.67 9.03 17.95
N TYR A 448 24.15 9.67 16.90
CA TYR A 448 24.04 11.12 16.88
C TYR A 448 23.04 11.63 17.93
N ASN A 449 21.83 11.06 17.93
CA ASN A 449 20.77 11.40 18.88
C ASN A 449 21.22 11.20 20.33
N LEU A 450 21.90 10.09 20.63
CA LEU A 450 22.49 9.84 21.96
C LEU A 450 23.44 10.97 22.36
N ALA A 451 24.30 11.42 21.44
CA ALA A 451 25.22 12.50 21.74
C ALA A 451 24.52 13.83 22.04
N CYS A 452 23.47 14.15 21.29
CA CYS A 452 22.59 15.30 21.53
C CYS A 452 21.92 15.19 22.91
N PHE A 453 21.35 14.03 23.25
CA PHE A 453 20.67 13.82 24.54
C PHE A 453 21.63 13.92 25.72
N TYR A 454 22.84 13.38 25.62
CA TYR A 454 23.87 13.55 26.64
C TYR A 454 24.35 14.99 26.78
N SER A 455 24.46 15.73 25.68
CA SER A 455 24.74 17.18 25.74
C SER A 455 23.63 17.95 26.46
N LEU A 456 22.36 17.66 26.15
CA LEU A 456 21.19 18.23 26.86
C LEU A 456 21.16 17.85 28.35
N LEU A 457 21.66 16.66 28.71
CA LEU A 457 21.84 16.19 30.10
C LEU A 457 23.08 16.77 30.79
N LYS A 458 23.87 17.61 30.10
CA LYS A 458 25.13 18.19 30.58
C LYS A 458 26.21 17.14 30.88
N ASP A 459 26.20 16.03 30.15
CA ASP A 459 27.18 14.95 30.21
C ASP A 459 28.11 15.01 28.99
N SER A 460 29.19 15.78 29.13
CA SER A 460 30.17 15.99 28.06
C SER A 460 30.89 14.71 27.64
N GLU A 461 31.22 13.84 28.60
CA GLU A 461 32.00 12.63 28.34
C GLU A 461 31.22 11.66 27.45
N ASN A 462 29.95 11.39 27.79
CA ASN A 462 29.11 10.53 26.97
C ASN A 462 28.71 11.22 25.66
N SER A 463 28.46 12.54 25.66
CA SER A 463 28.18 13.26 24.41
C SER A 463 29.34 13.12 23.41
N LYS A 464 30.58 13.33 23.87
CA LYS A 464 31.80 13.11 23.07
C LYS A 464 31.90 11.68 22.55
N LYS A 465 31.72 10.68 23.43
CA LYS A 465 31.79 9.27 23.06
C LYS A 465 30.83 8.94 21.92
N TRP A 466 29.58 9.39 22.00
CA TRP A 466 28.56 9.10 21.00
C TRP A 466 28.72 9.88 19.70
N LEU A 467 29.21 11.13 19.75
CA LEU A 467 29.57 11.90 18.55
C LEU A 467 30.69 11.23 17.76
N LEU A 468 31.76 10.79 18.45
CA LEU A 468 32.85 10.07 17.83
C LEU A 468 32.40 8.74 17.23
N LYS A 469 31.51 8.01 17.93
CA LYS A 469 30.89 6.80 17.37
C LYS A 469 30.03 7.11 16.13
N SER A 470 29.27 8.20 16.14
CA SER A 470 28.48 8.63 14.99
C SER A 470 29.35 8.91 13.77
N LYS A 471 30.50 9.56 13.99
CA LYS A 471 31.52 9.76 12.95
C LYS A 471 32.08 8.45 12.42
N GLU A 472 32.48 7.53 13.30
CA GLU A 472 33.01 6.21 12.91
C GLU A 472 32.04 5.44 12.02
N LYS A 473 30.74 5.51 12.32
CA LYS A 473 29.69 4.81 11.56
C LYS A 473 29.20 5.57 10.32
N GLY A 474 29.81 6.72 9.98
CA GLY A 474 29.40 7.54 8.84
C GLY A 474 28.00 8.15 9.01
N ARG A 475 27.58 8.39 10.25
CA ARG A 475 26.25 8.89 10.64
C ARG A 475 26.29 10.34 11.15
N LEU A 476 27.47 10.95 11.14
CA LEU A 476 27.61 12.33 11.54
C LEU A 476 26.97 13.24 10.47
N PRO A 477 26.13 14.21 10.87
CA PRO A 477 25.59 15.18 9.93
C PRO A 477 26.67 16.14 9.41
N ASN A 478 26.33 16.92 8.39
CA ASN A 478 27.24 17.87 7.76
C ASN A 478 27.69 18.99 8.71
N CYS A 479 28.76 19.69 8.33
CA CYS A 479 29.37 20.74 9.16
C CYS A 479 28.37 21.85 9.53
N LYS A 480 27.52 22.27 8.59
CA LYS A 480 26.49 23.28 8.85
C LYS A 480 25.55 22.85 9.98
N HIS A 481 24.99 21.66 9.88
CA HIS A 481 24.08 21.13 10.89
C HIS A 481 24.78 20.99 12.25
N LEU A 482 26.00 20.43 12.28
CA LEU A 482 26.75 20.33 13.54
C LEU A 482 27.01 21.68 14.20
N LYS A 483 27.23 22.74 13.42
CA LYS A 483 27.45 24.11 13.93
C LYS A 483 26.19 24.73 14.52
N GLU A 484 25.05 24.48 13.91
CA GLU A 484 23.75 25.11 14.20
C GLU A 484 22.87 24.31 15.17
N ASP A 485 23.16 23.02 15.39
CA ASP A 485 22.37 22.18 16.29
C ASP A 485 22.50 22.61 17.76
N THR A 486 21.42 23.18 18.28
CA THR A 486 21.30 23.71 19.63
C THR A 486 21.33 22.63 20.71
N ASP A 487 21.01 21.37 20.37
CA ASP A 487 21.11 20.27 21.35
C ASP A 487 22.56 20.04 21.78
N LEU A 488 23.52 20.49 20.97
CA LEU A 488 24.95 20.43 21.21
C LEU A 488 25.55 21.75 21.74
N ASP A 489 24.73 22.69 22.24
CA ASP A 489 25.20 23.98 22.77
C ASP A 489 26.08 23.81 24.02
N PHE A 490 25.76 22.84 24.88
CA PHE A 490 26.50 22.59 26.11
C PHE A 490 27.97 22.23 25.83
N VAL A 491 28.23 21.39 24.83
CA VAL A 491 29.56 20.94 24.45
C VAL A 491 30.25 21.85 23.42
N ARG A 492 29.54 22.86 22.89
CA ARG A 492 29.95 23.68 21.75
C ARG A 492 31.36 24.22 21.88
N ASN A 493 31.68 24.79 23.04
CA ASN A 493 32.93 25.51 23.28
C ASN A 493 34.05 24.60 23.79
N GLU A 494 33.78 23.31 23.96
CA GLU A 494 34.80 22.38 24.43
C GLU A 494 35.86 22.13 23.37
N LYS A 495 37.11 22.02 23.82
CA LYS A 495 38.27 21.89 22.94
C LYS A 495 38.13 20.70 21.98
N TRP A 496 37.66 19.55 22.46
CA TRP A 496 37.48 18.36 21.63
C TRP A 496 36.38 18.53 20.58
N PHE A 497 35.32 19.29 20.89
CA PHE A 497 34.22 19.52 19.96
C PHE A 497 34.65 20.49 18.86
N GLN A 498 35.39 21.54 19.23
CA GLN A 498 36.01 22.45 18.28
C GLN A 498 37.03 21.76 17.37
N ASP A 499 37.78 20.80 17.88
CA ASP A 499 38.70 19.99 17.08
C ASP A 499 37.95 19.03 16.14
N LEU A 500 36.85 18.42 16.58
CA LEU A 500 35.94 17.64 15.74
C LEU A 500 35.34 18.49 14.60
N LEU A 501 34.84 19.68 14.90
CA LEU A 501 34.32 20.60 13.88
C LEU A 501 35.40 20.96 12.85
N LYS A 502 36.62 21.29 13.31
CA LYS A 502 37.73 21.57 12.39
C LYS A 502 38.09 20.38 11.51
N GLU A 503 37.83 19.15 11.95
CA GLU A 503 38.07 17.97 11.14
C GLU A 503 36.96 17.77 10.12
N VAL A 504 35.70 17.81 10.54
CA VAL A 504 34.53 17.56 9.68
C VAL A 504 34.35 18.67 8.66
N CYS A 505 34.62 19.92 9.03
CA CYS A 505 34.48 21.08 8.17
C CYS A 505 35.71 21.34 7.28
N LYS A 506 36.72 20.46 7.23
CA LYS A 506 37.86 20.61 6.31
C LYS A 506 37.50 20.24 4.87
N ASP A 507 36.50 19.40 4.71
CA ASP A 507 36.09 18.83 3.42
C ASP A 507 34.86 19.55 2.81
N GLU A 508 34.39 20.63 3.46
CA GLU A 508 33.32 21.55 3.02
C GLU A 508 33.87 22.97 2.81
#